data_AF-A0A9E1VVY6-F1
#
_entry.id   AF-A0A9E1VVY6-F1
#
_cell.length_a   1.000
_cell.length_b   1.000
_cell.length_c   1.000
_cell.angle_alpha   90.00
_cell.angle_beta   90.00
_cell.angle_gamma   90.00
#
_symmetry.space_group_name_H-M   'P 1'
#
loop_
_entity.id
_entity.type
_entity.pdbx_description
1 polymer ?
#
loop_
_entity_poly.entity_id
_entity_poly.type
_entity_poly.pdbx_seq_one_letter_code
_entity_poly.pdbx_strand_id
1 'polypeptide(L)'
;MPNSSSGGTVSVDTQSQQSELKRLIIKGKEQGFLTYREINDHLPEDMNDTDQIETVVNMINDLGIEVYDAAPDADTLLLKTANSDDEEVVEEAEAVLTTAVESEFGRTTDPVRMYMREMGTVELLTRQDEIRLAKRIEDGIRQSVSAMASAPVVVTELVSLADNVENSKMKLTELLVGFVDLAALETEEIPQPVIPGADNNSGSDDDNANNVPQGPDPEEAKERFDRIRKGLKSMERCQSRYGLGAPQMEKHQEKLSLEMMEIRLVPRQTEYLSAVMREIVDEVRLIEKQVIKICVQRARVTRKTFISKFVGRESEAFWIRSMMRGKEGNKDILKTHADELENFRIKLEHLENVAGLKIHQIKEVNRKMSIGEAKAR
;
A
#
# COMPACT_ATOMS: atom_id res chain seq x y z
N MET A 1 45.48 5.05 9.87
CA MET A 1 46.02 5.24 8.51
C MET A 1 44.91 4.89 7.52
N PRO A 2 44.70 5.70 6.48
CA PRO A 2 43.44 6.43 6.34
C PRO A 2 42.67 6.18 5.04
N ASN A 3 41.35 6.39 5.13
CA ASN A 3 40.45 7.15 4.23
C ASN A 3 40.88 7.44 2.77
N SER A 4 40.09 6.99 1.80
CA SER A 4 39.96 7.58 0.44
C SER A 4 38.79 6.90 -0.30
N SER A 5 37.60 7.53 -0.39
CA SER A 5 37.21 8.60 -1.36
C SER A 5 36.43 8.03 -2.55
N SER A 6 35.10 8.10 -2.50
CA SER A 6 34.22 7.92 -3.66
C SER A 6 32.88 8.66 -3.46
N GLY A 7 32.95 9.95 -3.15
CA GLY A 7 31.77 10.80 -2.91
C GLY A 7 31.97 12.23 -3.37
N GLY A 8 32.59 12.44 -4.53
CA GLY A 8 33.03 13.79 -4.95
C GLY A 8 32.92 14.14 -6.43
N THR A 9 32.33 13.30 -7.30
CA THR A 9 32.33 13.61 -8.74
C THR A 9 31.19 14.52 -9.18
N VAL A 10 30.04 14.53 -8.49
CA VAL A 10 28.85 15.27 -8.96
C VAL A 10 28.99 16.80 -8.83
N SER A 11 29.83 17.30 -7.91
CA SER A 11 29.94 18.74 -7.64
C SER A 11 30.95 19.50 -8.51
N VAL A 12 31.89 18.80 -9.16
CA VAL A 12 32.95 19.43 -9.95
C VAL A 12 32.46 19.73 -11.37
N ASP A 13 31.65 18.83 -11.94
CA ASP A 13 31.15 18.97 -13.31
C ASP A 13 30.13 20.12 -13.43
N THR A 14 29.28 20.32 -12.43
CA THR A 14 28.27 21.40 -12.41
C THR A 14 28.90 22.80 -12.36
N GLN A 15 30.02 22.98 -11.65
CA GLN A 15 30.73 24.28 -11.63
C GLN A 15 31.45 24.56 -12.95
N SER A 16 32.02 23.54 -13.59
CA SER A 16 32.64 23.69 -14.91
C SER A 16 31.58 24.05 -15.97
N GLN A 17 30.43 23.36 -15.93
CA GLN A 17 29.27 23.62 -16.80
C GLN A 17 28.74 25.05 -16.66
N GLN A 18 28.58 25.53 -15.43
CA GLN A 18 28.17 26.92 -15.17
C GLN A 18 29.20 27.92 -15.70
N SER A 19 30.50 27.61 -15.64
CA SER A 19 31.55 28.51 -16.11
C SER A 19 31.61 28.64 -17.64
N GLU A 20 31.36 27.54 -18.36
CA GLU A 20 31.35 27.50 -19.83
C GLU A 20 30.11 28.20 -20.39
N LEU A 21 28.93 27.95 -19.80
CA LEU A 21 27.69 28.63 -20.18
C LEU A 21 27.75 30.14 -19.90
N LYS A 22 28.34 30.55 -18.76
CA LYS A 22 28.60 31.97 -18.46
C LYS A 22 29.48 32.63 -19.53
N ARG A 23 30.54 31.95 -19.96
CA ARG A 23 31.44 32.46 -21.02
C ARG A 23 30.72 32.62 -22.36
N LEU A 24 29.81 31.70 -22.68
CA LEU A 24 29.00 31.74 -23.89
C LEU A 24 28.03 32.93 -23.89
N ILE A 25 27.37 33.20 -22.75
CA ILE A 25 26.44 34.33 -22.59
C ILE A 25 27.17 35.67 -22.73
N ILE A 26 28.36 35.81 -22.12
CA ILE A 26 29.19 37.02 -22.26
C ILE A 26 29.52 37.27 -23.73
N LYS A 27 29.97 36.22 -24.45
CA LYS A 27 30.29 36.32 -25.88
C LYS A 27 29.06 36.66 -26.73
N GLY A 28 27.91 36.05 -26.46
CA GLY A 28 26.65 36.31 -27.16
C GLY A 28 26.14 37.74 -26.94
N LYS A 29 26.34 38.30 -25.74
CA LYS A 29 25.98 39.69 -25.43
C LYS A 29 26.90 40.70 -26.10
N GLU A 30 28.21 40.44 -26.14
CA GLU A 30 29.18 41.28 -26.86
C GLU A 30 28.92 41.33 -28.38
N GLN A 31 28.50 40.20 -28.94
CA GLN A 31 28.25 40.06 -30.39
C GLN A 31 26.81 40.43 -30.78
N GLY A 32 25.88 40.45 -29.82
CA GLY A 32 24.46 40.69 -30.05
C GLY A 32 23.71 39.52 -30.70
N PHE A 33 24.40 38.41 -30.95
CA PHE A 33 23.83 37.17 -31.49
C PHE A 33 24.68 35.96 -31.10
N LEU A 34 24.10 34.77 -31.19
CA LEU A 34 24.81 33.50 -31.00
C LEU A 34 24.38 32.49 -32.07
N THR A 35 25.25 31.58 -32.48
CA THR A 35 24.88 30.53 -33.44
C THR A 35 24.58 29.19 -32.79
N TYR A 36 23.69 28.38 -33.39
CA TYR A 36 23.39 27.01 -32.92
C TYR A 36 24.66 26.15 -32.79
N ARG A 37 25.62 26.34 -33.70
CA ARG A 37 26.91 25.65 -33.65
C ARG A 37 27.74 26.07 -32.44
N GLU A 38 27.78 27.36 -32.13
CA GLU A 38 28.51 27.85 -30.96
C GLU A 38 27.88 27.40 -29.64
N ILE A 39 26.55 27.28 -29.59
CA ILE A 39 25.85 26.70 -28.44
C ILE A 39 26.24 25.22 -28.30
N ASN A 40 26.18 24.45 -29.38
CA ASN A 40 26.49 23.02 -29.37
C ASN A 40 27.97 22.73 -29.04
N ASP A 41 28.90 23.58 -29.48
CA ASP A 41 30.34 23.42 -29.22
C ASP A 41 30.73 23.74 -27.76
N HIS A 42 29.90 24.49 -27.03
CA HIS A 42 30.12 24.84 -25.61
C HIS A 42 29.16 24.11 -24.66
N LEU A 43 28.36 23.18 -25.19
CA LEU A 43 27.49 22.32 -24.41
C LEU A 43 28.19 20.96 -24.15
N PRO A 44 28.13 20.39 -22.95
CA PRO A 44 28.74 19.08 -22.65
C PRO A 44 28.17 17.95 -23.53
N GLU A 45 28.97 16.91 -23.79
CA GLU A 45 28.54 15.77 -24.61
C GLU A 45 27.32 15.01 -24.04
N ASP A 46 27.10 15.08 -22.73
CA ASP A 46 25.96 14.48 -22.01
C ASP A 46 24.62 15.20 -22.27
N MET A 47 24.65 16.31 -23.01
CA MET A 47 23.53 17.22 -23.26
C MET A 47 23.13 17.35 -24.74
N ASN A 48 23.60 16.43 -25.58
CA ASN A 48 23.31 16.41 -27.02
C ASN A 48 21.85 16.06 -27.37
N ASP A 49 20.95 16.01 -26.38
CA ASP A 49 19.53 15.79 -26.62
C ASP A 49 18.90 17.05 -27.21
N THR A 50 18.22 16.92 -28.35
CA THR A 50 17.59 18.02 -29.08
C THR A 50 16.67 18.87 -28.20
N ASP A 51 15.92 18.25 -27.28
CA ASP A 51 15.00 18.96 -26.38
C ASP A 51 15.73 19.82 -25.32
N GLN A 52 16.91 19.39 -24.86
CA GLN A 52 17.72 20.15 -23.91
C GLN A 52 18.35 21.36 -24.60
N ILE A 53 18.81 21.18 -25.85
CA ILE A 53 19.33 22.27 -26.68
C ILE A 53 18.23 23.32 -26.92
N GLU A 54 17.00 22.92 -27.25
CA GLU A 54 15.89 23.85 -27.41
C GLU A 54 15.57 24.62 -26.12
N THR A 55 15.67 23.96 -24.96
CA THR A 55 15.47 24.61 -23.65
C THR A 55 16.55 25.67 -23.39
N VAL A 56 17.82 25.36 -23.68
CA VAL A 56 18.94 26.30 -23.55
C VAL A 56 18.79 27.47 -24.53
N VAL A 57 18.35 27.23 -25.76
CA VAL A 57 18.09 28.29 -26.76
C VAL A 57 16.96 29.21 -26.30
N ASN A 58 15.88 28.67 -25.72
CA ASN A 58 14.79 29.49 -25.17
C ASN A 58 15.28 30.35 -23.99
N MET A 59 16.09 29.79 -23.09
CA MET A 59 16.70 30.54 -21.98
C MET A 59 17.61 31.69 -22.46
N ILE A 60 18.39 31.47 -23.51
CA ILE A 60 19.27 32.49 -24.11
C ILE A 60 18.45 33.60 -24.80
N ASN A 61 17.34 33.25 -25.45
CA ASN A 61 16.42 34.23 -26.02
C ASN A 61 15.72 35.07 -24.94
N ASP A 62 15.35 34.48 -23.79
CA ASP A 62 14.78 35.20 -22.64
C ASP A 62 15.76 36.21 -22.03
N LEU A 63 17.07 35.95 -22.12
CA LEU A 63 18.15 36.86 -21.75
C LEU A 63 18.41 37.97 -22.81
N GLY A 64 17.65 37.99 -23.92
CA GLY A 64 17.71 39.02 -24.95
C GLY A 64 18.78 38.81 -26.02
N ILE A 65 19.37 37.61 -26.14
CA ILE A 65 20.36 37.27 -27.18
C ILE A 65 19.68 36.45 -28.27
N GLU A 66 19.70 36.93 -29.51
CA GLU A 66 19.09 36.22 -30.64
C GLU A 66 19.97 35.06 -31.14
N VAL A 67 19.38 33.87 -31.28
CA VAL A 67 20.07 32.67 -31.78
C VAL A 67 19.79 32.45 -33.27
N TYR A 68 20.85 32.34 -34.08
CA TYR A 68 20.77 32.11 -35.53
C TYR A 68 21.41 30.78 -35.97
N ASP A 69 20.99 30.23 -37.11
CA ASP A 69 21.59 29.01 -37.69
C ASP A 69 22.93 29.30 -38.40
N ALA A 70 23.05 30.48 -39.01
CA ALA A 70 24.28 31.00 -39.59
C ALA A 70 24.48 32.48 -39.21
N ALA A 71 25.74 32.90 -39.07
CA ALA A 71 26.07 34.27 -38.68
C ALA A 71 25.44 35.28 -39.68
N PRO A 72 24.67 36.28 -39.20
CA PRO A 72 24.05 37.27 -40.06
C PRO A 72 25.10 38.24 -40.66
N ASP A 73 24.79 38.82 -41.82
CA ASP A 73 25.65 39.79 -42.49
C ASP A 73 25.81 41.09 -41.66
N ALA A 74 26.95 41.76 -41.80
CA ALA A 74 27.31 42.93 -40.99
C ALA A 74 26.31 44.10 -41.07
N ASP A 75 25.58 44.21 -42.19
CA ASP A 75 24.55 45.25 -42.39
C ASP A 75 23.28 44.98 -41.54
N THR A 76 22.96 43.73 -41.23
CA THR A 76 21.84 43.36 -40.36
C THR A 76 22.10 43.62 -38.87
N LEU A 77 23.37 43.57 -38.46
CA LEU A 77 23.78 43.82 -37.06
C LEU A 77 23.82 45.31 -36.71
N LEU A 78 24.11 46.17 -37.69
CA LEU A 78 24.18 47.63 -37.51
C LEU A 78 22.82 48.31 -37.33
N LEU A 79 21.72 47.67 -37.73
CA LEU A 79 20.37 48.23 -37.66
C LEU A 79 19.67 48.03 -36.31
N LYS A 80 20.25 47.22 -35.39
CA LYS A 80 19.63 46.83 -34.12
C LYS A 80 20.37 47.26 -32.86
N THR A 81 21.53 47.91 -32.97
CA THR A 81 22.28 48.45 -31.82
C THR A 81 21.63 49.73 -31.28
N ALA A 82 20.46 49.58 -30.67
CA ALA A 82 19.84 50.57 -29.82
C ALA A 82 19.04 49.84 -28.73
N ASN A 83 19.73 49.60 -27.59
CA ASN A 83 19.22 49.37 -26.22
C ASN A 83 19.85 48.13 -25.57
N SER A 84 20.73 48.34 -24.60
CA SER A 84 20.61 47.76 -23.25
C SER A 84 21.83 48.13 -22.41
N ASP A 85 21.60 48.77 -21.26
CA ASP A 85 22.59 49.07 -20.24
C ASP A 85 23.28 47.80 -19.72
N ASP A 86 24.60 47.89 -19.50
CA ASP A 86 25.46 46.72 -19.35
C ASP A 86 25.57 46.16 -17.92
N GLU A 87 25.15 46.88 -16.88
CA GLU A 87 25.45 46.53 -15.48
C GLU A 87 24.28 45.91 -14.68
N GLU A 88 23.01 46.18 -15.00
CA GLU A 88 21.86 45.68 -14.20
C GLU A 88 21.41 44.26 -14.59
N VAL A 89 21.72 43.82 -15.81
CA VAL A 89 21.21 42.54 -16.39
C VAL A 89 22.09 41.34 -16.03
N VAL A 90 23.34 41.57 -15.61
CA VAL A 90 24.31 40.50 -15.31
C VAL A 90 23.96 39.80 -13.99
N GLU A 91 23.47 40.54 -13.00
CA GLU A 91 23.05 40.00 -11.70
C GLU A 91 21.74 39.19 -11.82
N GLU A 92 20.81 39.63 -12.68
CA GLU A 92 19.57 38.92 -12.98
C GLU A 92 19.83 37.65 -13.81
N ALA A 93 20.76 37.71 -14.78
CA ALA A 93 21.22 36.54 -15.52
C ALA A 93 21.91 35.50 -14.62
N GLU A 94 22.69 35.91 -13.63
CA GLU A 94 23.32 34.99 -12.66
C GLU A 94 22.30 34.31 -11.72
N ALA A 95 21.25 35.04 -11.32
CA ALA A 95 20.17 34.49 -10.49
C ALA A 95 19.28 33.50 -11.27
N VAL A 96 19.01 33.77 -12.55
CA VAL A 96 18.25 32.86 -13.43
C VAL A 96 19.07 31.62 -13.80
N LEU A 97 20.37 31.77 -14.08
CA LEU A 97 21.23 30.62 -14.41
C LEU A 97 21.34 29.62 -13.25
N THR A 98 21.48 30.12 -12.01
CA THR A 98 21.61 29.27 -10.82
C THR A 98 20.31 28.54 -10.49
N THR A 99 19.16 29.19 -10.67
CA THR A 99 17.84 28.58 -10.38
C THR A 99 17.34 27.66 -11.49
N ALA A 100 17.59 27.98 -12.77
CA ALA A 100 17.15 27.17 -13.89
C ALA A 100 18.03 25.93 -14.13
N VAL A 101 19.34 26.04 -13.93
CA VAL A 101 20.27 24.89 -14.07
C VAL A 101 20.12 23.89 -12.92
N GLU A 102 19.70 24.31 -11.72
CA GLU A 102 19.42 23.37 -10.62
C GLU A 102 18.01 22.75 -10.67
N SER A 103 17.02 23.43 -11.27
CA SER A 103 15.61 22.99 -11.24
C SER A 103 15.10 22.34 -12.53
N GLU A 104 15.65 22.72 -13.68
CA GLU A 104 15.12 22.36 -15.00
C GLU A 104 16.03 21.39 -15.77
N PHE A 105 17.31 21.35 -15.39
CA PHE A 105 18.31 20.50 -16.02
C PHE A 105 18.13 19.04 -15.58
N GLY A 106 17.60 18.22 -16.49
CA GLY A 106 17.30 16.81 -16.24
C GLY A 106 15.82 16.49 -16.05
N ARG A 107 14.92 17.50 -16.12
CA ARG A 107 13.47 17.28 -16.16
C ARG A 107 13.00 17.20 -17.61
N THR A 108 13.19 16.03 -18.21
CA THR A 108 12.55 15.71 -19.51
C THR A 108 11.03 15.85 -19.41
N THR A 109 10.43 16.41 -20.46
CA THR A 109 8.97 16.46 -20.65
C THR A 109 8.45 15.19 -21.33
N ASP A 110 9.34 14.29 -21.80
CA ASP A 110 8.97 13.02 -22.41
C ASP A 110 8.50 12.01 -21.34
N PRO A 111 7.23 11.55 -21.41
CA PRO A 111 6.70 10.55 -20.50
C PRO A 111 7.49 9.23 -20.49
N VAL A 112 8.10 8.85 -21.61
CA VAL A 112 8.88 7.60 -21.71
C VAL A 112 10.19 7.72 -20.93
N ARG A 113 10.92 8.82 -21.13
CA ARG A 113 12.15 9.08 -20.38
C ARG A 113 11.88 9.33 -18.90
N MET A 114 10.74 9.93 -18.54
CA MET A 114 10.28 10.02 -17.16
C MET A 114 10.10 8.63 -16.54
N TYR A 115 9.42 7.72 -17.25
CA TYR A 115 9.22 6.33 -16.81
C TYR A 115 10.54 5.55 -16.68
N MET A 116 11.44 5.62 -17.66
CA MET A 116 12.73 4.93 -17.60
C MET A 116 13.60 5.41 -16.45
N ARG A 117 13.58 6.72 -16.16
CA ARG A 117 14.27 7.27 -14.98
C ARG A 117 13.65 6.73 -13.69
N GLU A 118 12.32 6.72 -13.59
CA GLU A 118 11.60 6.22 -12.40
C GLU A 118 11.83 4.72 -12.20
N MET A 119 11.78 3.91 -13.27
CA MET A 119 12.14 2.49 -13.23
C MET A 119 13.60 2.28 -12.82
N GLY A 120 14.53 3.09 -13.33
CA GLY A 120 15.96 3.01 -13.03
C GLY A 120 16.33 3.36 -11.59
N THR A 121 15.41 3.96 -10.81
CA THR A 121 15.60 4.16 -9.36
C THR A 121 15.43 2.89 -8.54
N VAL A 122 14.75 1.87 -9.09
CA VAL A 122 14.49 0.61 -8.40
C VAL A 122 15.56 -0.41 -8.80
N GLU A 123 16.35 -0.85 -7.82
CA GLU A 123 17.39 -1.86 -8.03
C GLU A 123 16.80 -3.22 -8.45
N LEU A 124 17.53 -3.96 -9.28
CA LEU A 124 17.14 -5.32 -9.66
C LEU A 124 17.22 -6.27 -8.46
N LEU A 125 16.20 -7.10 -8.29
CA LEU A 125 16.16 -8.09 -7.21
C LEU A 125 17.13 -9.25 -7.51
N THR A 126 17.85 -9.70 -6.47
CA THR A 126 18.56 -10.98 -6.54
C THR A 126 17.61 -12.14 -6.32
N ARG A 127 17.99 -13.36 -6.71
CA ARG A 127 17.20 -14.57 -6.42
C ARG A 127 16.89 -14.73 -4.92
N GLN A 128 17.83 -14.39 -4.03
CA GLN A 128 17.55 -14.42 -2.59
C GLN A 128 16.50 -13.39 -2.17
N ASP A 129 16.49 -12.22 -2.80
CA ASP A 129 15.51 -11.17 -2.51
C ASP A 129 14.12 -11.53 -3.03
N GLU A 130 14.03 -12.17 -4.20
CA GLU A 130 12.78 -12.72 -4.73
C GLU A 130 12.18 -13.77 -3.78
N ILE A 131 13.01 -14.71 -3.29
CA ILE A 131 12.58 -15.74 -2.33
C ILE A 131 12.14 -15.07 -1.01
N ARG A 132 12.87 -14.07 -0.52
CA ARG A 132 12.50 -13.33 0.70
C ARG A 132 11.17 -12.63 0.52
N LEU A 133 10.95 -12.00 -0.63
CA LEU A 133 9.71 -11.30 -0.95
C LEU A 133 8.54 -12.29 -1.05
N ALA A 134 8.73 -13.43 -1.73
CA ALA A 134 7.73 -14.49 -1.82
C ALA A 134 7.30 -15.00 -0.43
N LYS A 135 8.28 -15.32 0.44
CA LYS A 135 8.00 -15.71 1.83
C LYS A 135 7.27 -14.62 2.61
N ARG A 136 7.66 -13.36 2.43
CA ARG A 136 7.00 -12.22 3.08
C ARG A 136 5.53 -12.12 2.66
N ILE A 137 5.26 -12.28 1.37
CA ILE A 137 3.91 -12.23 0.79
C ILE A 137 3.07 -13.39 1.32
N GLU A 138 3.61 -14.61 1.30
CA GLU A 138 2.93 -15.81 1.79
C GLU A 138 2.62 -15.74 3.28
N ASP A 139 3.58 -15.31 4.10
CA ASP A 139 3.36 -15.06 5.53
C ASP A 139 2.27 -14.00 5.75
N GLY A 140 2.25 -12.92 4.96
CA GLY A 140 1.29 -11.84 5.07
C GLY A 140 -0.13 -12.33 4.76
N ILE A 141 -0.28 -13.11 3.68
CA ILE A 141 -1.55 -13.76 3.32
C ILE A 141 -1.98 -14.72 4.43
N ARG A 142 -1.07 -15.57 4.93
CA ARG A 142 -1.36 -16.54 6.01
C ARG A 142 -1.79 -15.82 7.30
N GLN A 143 -1.11 -14.73 7.66
CA GLN A 143 -1.48 -13.91 8.82
C GLN A 143 -2.86 -13.26 8.65
N SER A 144 -3.17 -12.76 7.46
CA SER A 144 -4.46 -12.17 7.15
C SER A 144 -5.59 -13.21 7.22
N VAL A 145 -5.41 -14.36 6.58
CA VAL A 145 -6.36 -15.48 6.61
C VAL A 145 -6.55 -16.01 8.02
N SER A 146 -5.47 -16.16 8.79
CA SER A 146 -5.51 -16.57 10.20
C SER A 146 -6.33 -15.60 11.06
N ALA A 147 -6.15 -14.29 10.85
CA ALA A 147 -6.93 -13.28 11.55
C ALA A 147 -8.42 -13.39 11.17
N MET A 148 -8.74 -13.48 9.87
CA MET A 148 -10.11 -13.64 9.39
C MET A 148 -10.77 -14.91 9.92
N ALA A 149 -10.03 -16.02 9.99
CA ALA A 149 -10.51 -17.30 10.48
C ALA A 149 -10.90 -17.29 11.96
N SER A 150 -10.39 -16.33 12.74
CA SER A 150 -10.80 -16.15 14.14
C SER A 150 -12.17 -15.49 14.31
N ALA A 151 -12.73 -14.90 13.25
CA ALA A 151 -14.03 -14.25 13.29
C ALA A 151 -15.16 -15.20 12.83
N PRO A 152 -16.14 -15.53 13.70
CA PRO A 152 -17.28 -16.39 13.36
C PRO A 152 -18.05 -15.95 12.11
N VAL A 153 -18.25 -14.64 11.92
CA VAL A 153 -18.97 -14.09 10.76
C VAL A 153 -18.29 -14.42 9.42
N VAL A 154 -16.96 -14.52 9.41
CA VAL A 154 -16.24 -14.92 8.20
C VAL A 154 -16.49 -16.39 7.91
N VAL A 155 -16.54 -17.22 8.94
CA VAL A 155 -16.81 -18.66 8.79
C VAL A 155 -18.25 -18.91 8.35
N THR A 156 -19.23 -18.16 8.87
CA THR A 156 -20.62 -18.24 8.39
C THR A 156 -20.71 -17.90 6.90
N GLU A 157 -19.97 -16.87 6.48
CA GLU A 157 -19.97 -16.44 5.08
C GLU A 157 -19.25 -17.45 4.18
N LEU A 158 -18.17 -18.06 4.66
CA LEU A 158 -17.50 -19.16 3.97
C LEU A 158 -18.43 -20.37 3.79
N VAL A 159 -19.23 -20.72 4.80
CA VAL A 159 -20.23 -21.79 4.69
C VAL A 159 -21.32 -21.41 3.69
N SER A 160 -21.78 -20.16 3.67
CA SER A 160 -22.72 -19.65 2.65
C SER A 160 -22.16 -19.78 1.23
N LEU A 161 -20.88 -19.46 1.03
CA LEU A 161 -20.18 -19.67 -0.23
C LEU A 161 -20.10 -21.16 -0.60
N ALA A 162 -19.83 -22.04 0.36
CA ALA A 162 -19.84 -23.49 0.15
C ALA A 162 -21.24 -24.01 -0.24
N ASP A 163 -22.30 -23.53 0.42
CA ASP A 163 -23.69 -23.85 0.10
C ASP A 163 -24.06 -23.39 -1.33
N ASN A 164 -23.50 -22.27 -1.80
CA ASN A 164 -23.67 -21.83 -3.19
C ASN A 164 -22.98 -22.78 -4.19
N VAL A 165 -21.86 -23.41 -3.82
CA VAL A 165 -21.22 -24.45 -4.64
C VAL A 165 -22.07 -25.72 -4.66
N GLU A 166 -22.57 -26.17 -3.51
CA GLU A 166 -23.44 -27.35 -3.42
C GLU A 166 -24.74 -27.16 -4.23
N ASN A 167 -25.31 -25.95 -4.20
CA ASN A 167 -26.50 -25.59 -4.98
C ASN A 167 -26.20 -25.29 -6.47
N SER A 168 -24.99 -25.57 -6.95
CA SER A 168 -24.56 -25.33 -8.35
C SER A 168 -24.68 -23.87 -8.82
N LYS A 169 -24.68 -22.90 -7.91
CA LYS A 169 -24.67 -21.45 -8.23
C LYS A 169 -23.26 -20.91 -8.47
N MET A 170 -22.25 -21.60 -7.96
CA MET A 170 -20.83 -21.25 -8.07
C MET A 170 -20.03 -22.52 -8.32
N LYS A 171 -18.92 -22.44 -9.07
CA LYS A 171 -18.03 -23.59 -9.28
C LYS A 171 -17.05 -23.73 -8.11
N LEU A 172 -16.67 -24.97 -7.79
CA LEU A 172 -15.69 -25.23 -6.72
C LEU A 172 -14.35 -24.51 -6.95
N THR A 173 -13.91 -24.45 -8.22
CA THR A 173 -12.69 -23.75 -8.63
C THR A 173 -12.76 -22.22 -8.48
N GLU A 174 -13.96 -21.65 -8.36
CA GLU A 174 -14.15 -20.23 -8.09
C GLU A 174 -14.09 -19.92 -6.57
N LEU A 175 -14.26 -20.95 -5.74
CA LEU A 175 -14.17 -20.86 -4.28
C LEU A 175 -12.75 -21.10 -3.77
N LEU A 176 -12.16 -22.23 -4.15
CA LEU A 176 -10.90 -22.69 -3.59
C LEU A 176 -9.93 -23.20 -4.66
N VAL A 177 -8.65 -22.98 -4.40
CA VAL A 177 -7.53 -23.43 -5.24
C VAL A 177 -7.14 -24.86 -4.86
N GLY A 178 -7.19 -25.18 -3.57
CA GLY A 178 -6.83 -26.50 -3.05
C GLY A 178 -6.89 -26.54 -1.52
N PHE A 179 -6.31 -27.59 -0.96
CA PHE A 179 -6.20 -27.79 0.48
C PHE A 179 -4.74 -27.72 0.93
N VAL A 180 -4.55 -27.24 2.15
CA VAL A 180 -3.27 -27.16 2.84
C VAL A 180 -3.32 -28.15 3.98
N ASP A 181 -2.34 -29.04 4.04
CA ASP A 181 -2.10 -29.83 5.24
C ASP A 181 -1.18 -29.03 6.17
N LEU A 182 -1.75 -28.48 7.24
CA LEU A 182 -1.02 -27.72 8.25
C LEU A 182 0.10 -28.53 8.90
N ALA A 183 -0.04 -29.86 8.99
CA ALA A 183 0.97 -30.75 9.56
C ALA A 183 2.17 -30.96 8.61
N ALA A 184 1.94 -30.97 7.30
CA ALA A 184 3.00 -31.11 6.30
C ALA A 184 3.87 -29.84 6.17
N LEU A 185 3.29 -28.66 6.39
CA LEU A 185 4.01 -27.38 6.35
C LEU A 185 5.06 -27.22 7.45
N GLU A 186 4.97 -27.96 8.56
CA GLU A 186 6.00 -27.96 9.60
C GLU A 186 7.22 -28.81 9.23
N THR A 187 7.10 -29.67 8.21
CA THR A 187 8.15 -30.61 7.76
C THR A 187 8.75 -30.28 6.40
N GLU A 188 8.16 -29.36 5.63
CA GLU A 188 8.70 -28.95 4.34
C GLU A 188 9.91 -28.01 4.51
N GLU A 189 11.10 -28.62 4.61
CA GLU A 189 12.33 -27.96 4.18
C GLU A 189 12.19 -27.65 2.68
N ILE A 190 12.34 -26.37 2.32
CA ILE A 190 12.34 -25.90 0.93
C ILE A 190 13.26 -26.80 0.10
N PRO A 191 12.77 -27.46 -0.97
CA PRO A 191 13.62 -28.32 -1.78
C PRO A 191 14.82 -27.52 -2.28
N GLN A 192 16.03 -27.97 -1.94
CA GLN A 192 17.24 -27.41 -2.52
C GLN A 192 17.17 -27.67 -4.04
N PRO A 193 17.44 -26.66 -4.88
CA PRO A 193 17.37 -26.84 -6.32
C PRO A 193 18.41 -27.89 -6.74
N VAL A 194 17.95 -28.94 -7.40
CA VAL A 194 18.82 -29.93 -8.05
C VAL A 194 19.61 -29.18 -9.12
N ILE A 195 20.93 -29.19 -9.00
CA ILE A 195 21.85 -28.63 -9.98
C ILE A 195 21.76 -29.51 -11.24
N PRO A 196 21.36 -29.01 -12.42
CA PRO A 196 21.39 -29.82 -13.63
C PRO A 196 22.84 -29.98 -14.09
N GLY A 197 23.42 -31.17 -13.92
CA GLY A 197 24.76 -31.45 -14.48
C GLY A 197 25.65 -32.48 -13.78
N ALA A 198 25.12 -33.50 -13.12
CA ALA A 198 25.92 -34.66 -12.70
C ALA A 198 25.18 -35.95 -13.09
N ASP A 199 25.54 -36.44 -14.27
CA ASP A 199 25.02 -37.67 -14.87
C ASP A 199 25.58 -38.91 -14.17
N ASN A 200 24.73 -39.91 -13.88
CA ASN A 200 25.02 -41.34 -13.99
C ASN A 200 23.81 -42.20 -13.58
N ASN A 201 22.98 -42.49 -14.58
CA ASN A 201 22.43 -43.81 -14.91
C ASN A 201 21.84 -44.70 -13.78
N SER A 202 20.52 -44.64 -13.63
CA SER A 202 19.69 -45.82 -13.34
C SER A 202 18.32 -45.65 -14.01
N GLY A 203 18.10 -46.36 -15.12
CA GLY A 203 16.81 -46.40 -15.78
C GLY A 203 15.80 -47.24 -15.00
N SER A 204 14.58 -46.72 -14.89
CA SER A 204 13.34 -47.50 -15.02
C SER A 204 12.14 -46.53 -15.14
N ASP A 205 11.46 -46.67 -16.27
CA ASP A 205 10.03 -46.42 -16.50
C ASP A 205 9.50 -44.97 -16.46
N ASP A 206 9.56 -44.40 -17.65
CA ASP A 206 8.60 -43.47 -18.26
C ASP A 206 7.16 -44.01 -18.15
N ASP A 207 6.35 -43.39 -17.28
CA ASP A 207 4.88 -43.33 -17.39
C ASP A 207 4.30 -42.39 -16.31
N ASN A 208 4.34 -41.07 -16.54
CA ASN A 208 3.33 -40.18 -15.94
C ASN A 208 3.12 -38.89 -16.73
N ALA A 209 2.94 -39.02 -18.04
CA ALA A 209 2.38 -37.98 -18.89
C ALA A 209 0.84 -37.96 -18.74
N ASN A 210 0.32 -37.50 -17.60
CA ASN A 210 -1.07 -37.01 -17.45
C ASN A 210 -1.30 -36.32 -16.09
N ASN A 211 -0.42 -35.40 -15.68
CA ASN A 211 -0.75 -34.49 -14.57
C ASN A 211 -1.54 -33.28 -15.12
N VAL A 212 -2.78 -33.56 -15.56
CA VAL A 212 -3.80 -32.51 -15.68
C VAL A 212 -3.91 -31.87 -14.29
N PRO A 213 -3.95 -30.54 -14.13
CA PRO A 213 -4.14 -29.92 -12.82
C PRO A 213 -5.45 -30.46 -12.25
N GLN A 214 -5.36 -31.44 -11.36
CA GLN A 214 -6.52 -32.04 -10.74
C GLN A 214 -7.07 -30.94 -9.85
N GLY A 215 -8.14 -30.31 -10.30
CA GLY A 215 -8.87 -29.34 -9.51
C GLY A 215 -9.23 -29.97 -8.15
N PRO A 216 -9.48 -29.14 -7.13
CA PRO A 216 -9.74 -29.64 -5.79
C PRO A 216 -10.79 -30.75 -5.79
N ASP A 217 -10.50 -31.86 -5.10
CA ASP A 217 -11.40 -33.01 -5.05
C ASP A 217 -12.73 -32.58 -4.41
N PRO A 218 -13.85 -32.68 -5.16
CA PRO A 218 -15.16 -32.31 -4.64
C PRO A 218 -15.60 -33.12 -3.42
N GLU A 219 -15.15 -34.37 -3.27
CA GLU A 219 -15.50 -35.20 -2.12
C GLU A 219 -14.79 -34.74 -0.85
N GLU A 220 -13.47 -34.51 -0.96
CA GLU A 220 -12.67 -33.95 0.14
C GLU A 220 -13.19 -32.56 0.55
N ALA A 221 -13.52 -31.71 -0.42
CA ALA A 221 -14.07 -30.39 -0.17
C ALA A 221 -15.35 -30.45 0.68
N LYS A 222 -16.29 -31.33 0.31
CA LYS A 222 -17.54 -31.51 1.06
C LYS A 222 -17.27 -31.97 2.49
N GLU A 223 -16.35 -32.91 2.68
CA GLU A 223 -16.01 -33.39 4.02
C GLU A 223 -15.43 -32.27 4.90
N ARG A 224 -14.50 -31.47 4.36
CA ARG A 224 -13.90 -30.34 5.10
C ARG A 224 -14.96 -29.28 5.43
N PHE A 225 -15.82 -28.90 4.48
CA PHE A 225 -16.90 -27.95 4.75
C PHE A 225 -17.93 -28.49 5.74
N ASP A 226 -18.21 -29.79 5.74
CA ASP A 226 -19.07 -30.43 6.74
C ASP A 226 -18.47 -30.39 8.15
N ARG A 227 -17.15 -30.53 8.28
CA ARG A 227 -16.45 -30.34 9.56
C ARG A 227 -16.59 -28.91 10.05
N ILE A 228 -16.34 -27.93 9.19
CA ILE A 228 -16.50 -26.50 9.50
C ILE A 228 -17.96 -26.18 9.90
N ARG A 229 -18.94 -26.73 9.16
CA ARG A 229 -20.38 -26.56 9.45
C ARG A 229 -20.77 -27.15 10.81
N LYS A 230 -20.20 -28.30 11.19
CA LYS A 230 -20.40 -28.90 12.53
C LYS A 230 -19.70 -28.06 13.62
N GLY A 231 -18.50 -27.56 13.36
CA GLY A 231 -17.76 -26.68 14.24
C GLY A 231 -18.52 -25.39 14.54
N LEU A 232 -19.04 -24.74 13.49
CA LEU A 232 -19.87 -23.54 13.57
C LEU A 232 -21.12 -23.77 14.43
N LYS A 233 -21.89 -24.84 14.17
CA LYS A 233 -23.07 -25.20 14.99
C LYS A 233 -22.71 -25.46 16.45
N SER A 234 -21.55 -26.06 16.73
CA SER A 234 -21.07 -26.26 18.10
C SER A 234 -20.75 -24.92 18.77
N MET A 235 -20.14 -23.99 18.04
CA MET A 235 -19.82 -22.65 18.53
C MET A 235 -21.09 -21.83 18.83
N GLU A 236 -22.10 -21.85 17.94
CA GLU A 236 -23.39 -21.18 18.16
C GLU A 236 -24.13 -21.72 19.40
N ARG A 237 -24.07 -23.04 19.63
CA ARG A 237 -24.62 -23.66 20.85
C ARG A 237 -23.88 -23.21 22.10
N CYS A 238 -22.56 -23.10 22.04
CA CYS A 238 -21.74 -22.60 23.15
C CYS A 238 -22.02 -21.11 23.42
N GLN A 239 -22.15 -20.29 22.38
CA GLN A 239 -22.54 -18.88 22.49
C GLN A 239 -23.90 -18.73 23.18
N SER A 240 -24.87 -19.57 22.80
CA SER A 240 -26.22 -19.56 23.41
C SER A 240 -26.22 -19.98 24.88
N ARG A 241 -25.27 -20.84 25.32
CA ARG A 241 -25.21 -21.36 26.69
C ARG A 241 -24.37 -20.53 27.65
N TYR A 242 -23.22 -20.03 27.19
CA TYR A 242 -22.22 -19.36 28.04
C TYR A 242 -22.10 -17.86 27.76
N GLY A 243 -22.75 -17.37 26.70
CA GLY A 243 -22.63 -15.98 26.28
C GLY A 243 -21.38 -15.70 25.46
N LEU A 244 -21.31 -14.48 24.94
CA LEU A 244 -20.24 -14.02 24.06
C LEU A 244 -18.94 -13.75 24.83
N GLY A 245 -17.84 -14.36 24.39
CA GLY A 245 -16.50 -14.18 24.99
C GLY A 245 -16.17 -15.14 26.14
N ALA A 246 -16.90 -16.24 26.29
CA ALA A 246 -16.57 -17.28 27.27
C ALA A 246 -15.29 -18.07 26.86
N PRO A 247 -14.46 -18.53 27.80
CA PRO A 247 -13.22 -19.28 27.48
C PRO A 247 -13.49 -20.62 26.79
N GLN A 248 -14.68 -21.21 26.98
CA GLN A 248 -15.12 -22.39 26.23
C GLN A 248 -15.34 -22.07 24.75
N MET A 249 -15.78 -20.84 24.42
CA MET A 249 -15.99 -20.39 23.04
C MET A 249 -14.65 -20.20 22.33
N GLU A 250 -13.63 -19.66 23.01
CA GLU A 250 -12.29 -19.45 22.44
C GLU A 250 -11.67 -20.77 21.93
N LYS A 251 -11.85 -21.89 22.66
CA LYS A 251 -11.38 -23.20 22.21
C LYS A 251 -12.06 -23.68 20.93
N HIS A 252 -13.36 -23.41 20.79
CA HIS A 252 -14.09 -23.75 19.56
C HIS A 252 -13.69 -22.83 18.40
N GLN A 253 -13.45 -21.55 18.68
CA GLN A 253 -12.95 -20.58 17.69
C GLN A 253 -11.55 -20.97 17.19
N GLU A 254 -10.64 -21.35 18.09
CA GLU A 254 -9.29 -21.80 17.72
C GLU A 254 -9.33 -23.07 16.88
N LYS A 255 -10.18 -24.04 17.23
CA LYS A 255 -10.36 -25.24 16.41
C LYS A 255 -10.91 -24.90 15.02
N LEU A 256 -11.92 -24.04 14.96
CA LEU A 256 -12.55 -23.65 13.69
C LEU A 256 -11.60 -22.82 12.82
N SER A 257 -10.76 -21.99 13.42
CA SER A 257 -9.78 -21.19 12.69
C SER A 257 -8.69 -22.07 12.07
N LEU A 258 -8.25 -23.12 12.78
CA LEU A 258 -7.34 -24.13 12.23
C LEU A 258 -7.98 -24.86 11.03
N GLU A 259 -9.23 -25.32 11.16
CA GLU A 259 -9.95 -25.97 10.05
C GLU A 259 -10.12 -25.05 8.83
N MET A 260 -10.31 -23.74 9.04
CA MET A 260 -10.37 -22.77 7.94
C MET A 260 -9.00 -22.49 7.31
N MET A 261 -7.92 -22.51 8.09
CA MET A 261 -6.56 -22.32 7.56
C MET A 261 -6.10 -23.47 6.64
N GLU A 262 -6.72 -24.64 6.76
CA GLU A 262 -6.49 -25.75 5.83
C GLU A 262 -7.08 -25.51 4.42
N ILE A 263 -7.96 -24.53 4.26
CA ILE A 263 -8.61 -24.24 2.96
C ILE A 263 -7.86 -23.11 2.27
N ARG A 264 -7.29 -23.40 1.10
CA ARG A 264 -6.67 -22.37 0.26
C ARG A 264 -7.71 -21.73 -0.65
N LEU A 265 -8.23 -20.59 -0.22
CA LEU A 265 -9.20 -19.80 -0.98
C LEU A 265 -8.57 -19.13 -2.21
N VAL A 266 -9.40 -18.90 -3.23
CA VAL A 266 -9.04 -18.04 -4.37
C VAL A 266 -8.88 -16.60 -3.88
N PRO A 267 -7.88 -15.81 -4.37
CA PRO A 267 -7.64 -14.44 -3.89
C PRO A 267 -8.87 -13.55 -3.86
N ARG A 268 -9.73 -13.64 -4.88
CA ARG A 268 -11.00 -12.91 -4.96
C ARG A 268 -11.93 -13.20 -3.76
N GLN A 269 -11.98 -14.44 -3.29
CA GLN A 269 -12.81 -14.81 -2.14
C GLN A 269 -12.19 -14.34 -0.84
N THR A 270 -10.86 -14.39 -0.72
CA THR A 270 -10.12 -13.79 0.40
C THR A 270 -10.38 -12.28 0.50
N GLU A 271 -10.39 -11.57 -0.63
CA GLU A 271 -10.73 -10.14 -0.70
C GLU A 271 -12.18 -9.86 -0.32
N TYR A 272 -13.12 -10.72 -0.75
CA TYR A 272 -14.53 -10.61 -0.35
C TYR A 272 -14.70 -10.76 1.16
N LEU A 273 -14.14 -11.82 1.75
CA LEU A 273 -14.25 -12.09 3.19
C LEU A 273 -13.59 -10.98 4.04
N SER A 274 -12.46 -10.45 3.58
CA SER A 274 -11.83 -9.30 4.24
C SER A 274 -12.65 -8.01 4.12
N ALA A 275 -13.39 -7.81 3.01
CA ALA A 275 -14.31 -6.69 2.86
C ALA A 275 -15.50 -6.77 3.85
N VAL A 276 -16.08 -7.96 4.05
CA VAL A 276 -17.14 -8.17 5.07
C VAL A 276 -16.65 -7.74 6.45
N MET A 277 -15.44 -8.13 6.82
CA MET A 277 -14.85 -7.76 8.11
C MET A 277 -14.57 -6.26 8.22
N ARG A 278 -14.12 -5.61 7.13
CA ARG A 278 -13.93 -4.15 7.07
C ARG A 278 -15.24 -3.38 7.27
N GLU A 279 -16.31 -3.80 6.60
CA GLU A 279 -17.63 -3.15 6.69
C GLU A 279 -18.14 -3.12 8.13
N ILE A 280 -18.03 -4.24 8.84
CA ILE A 280 -18.40 -4.32 10.27
C ILE A 280 -17.58 -3.34 11.11
N VAL A 281 -16.26 -3.22 10.87
CA VAL A 281 -15.42 -2.28 11.64
C VAL A 281 -15.76 -0.83 11.31
N ASP A 282 -16.06 -0.53 10.06
CA ASP A 282 -16.40 0.83 9.64
C ASP A 282 -17.74 1.27 10.25
N GLU A 283 -18.72 0.36 10.36
CA GLU A 283 -19.94 0.62 11.11
C GLU A 283 -19.67 0.87 12.61
N VAL A 284 -18.83 0.03 13.24
CA VAL A 284 -18.40 0.23 14.64
C VAL A 284 -17.75 1.61 14.80
N ARG A 285 -16.81 1.98 13.93
CA ARG A 285 -16.11 3.27 13.97
C ARG A 285 -17.05 4.44 13.76
N LEU A 286 -18.04 4.30 12.89
CA LEU A 286 -19.07 5.32 12.66
C LEU A 286 -19.87 5.55 13.95
N ILE A 287 -20.33 4.48 14.60
CA ILE A 287 -21.05 4.58 15.87
C ILE A 287 -20.17 5.18 16.96
N GLU A 288 -18.92 4.70 17.12
CA GLU A 288 -17.96 5.27 18.09
C GLU A 288 -17.75 6.77 17.87
N LYS A 289 -17.65 7.22 16.61
CA LYS A 289 -17.51 8.64 16.27
C LYS A 289 -18.74 9.45 16.68
N GLN A 290 -19.96 8.93 16.48
CA GLN A 290 -21.18 9.60 16.93
C GLN A 290 -21.28 9.66 18.46
N VAL A 291 -20.93 8.57 19.15
CA VAL A 291 -20.90 8.54 20.62
C VAL A 291 -19.88 9.55 21.16
N ILE A 292 -18.67 9.62 20.58
CA ILE A 292 -17.65 10.60 20.96
C ILE A 292 -18.13 12.04 20.71
N LYS A 293 -18.83 12.29 19.60
CA LYS A 293 -19.40 13.61 19.29
C LYS A 293 -20.40 14.05 20.36
N ILE A 294 -21.27 13.16 20.82
CA ILE A 294 -22.24 13.47 21.88
C ILE A 294 -21.55 13.63 23.24
N CYS A 295 -20.78 12.63 23.66
CA CYS A 295 -20.21 12.61 25.02
C CYS A 295 -19.06 13.59 25.21
N VAL A 296 -18.10 13.65 24.28
CA VAL A 296 -16.87 14.45 24.44
C VAL A 296 -17.07 15.87 23.91
N GLN A 297 -17.64 16.02 22.70
CA GLN A 297 -17.73 17.35 22.07
C GLN A 297 -18.91 18.17 22.59
N ARG A 298 -20.12 17.59 22.64
CA ARG A 298 -21.33 18.29 23.10
C ARG A 298 -21.43 18.32 24.62
N ALA A 299 -21.38 17.16 25.27
CA ALA A 299 -21.52 17.06 26.72
C ALA A 299 -20.23 17.42 27.49
N ARG A 300 -19.10 17.67 26.82
CA ARG A 300 -17.82 18.11 27.43
C ARG A 300 -17.26 17.14 28.47
N VAL A 301 -17.49 15.83 28.32
CA VAL A 301 -16.81 14.80 29.13
C VAL A 301 -15.36 14.67 28.67
N THR A 302 -14.42 14.51 29.60
CA THR A 302 -13.00 14.34 29.26
C THR A 302 -12.78 13.04 28.48
N ARG A 303 -11.96 13.08 27.42
CA ARG A 303 -11.65 11.89 26.60
C ARG A 303 -11.10 10.72 27.43
N LYS A 304 -10.26 11.00 28.44
CA LYS A 304 -9.70 9.99 29.35
C LYS A 304 -10.79 9.26 30.13
N THR A 305 -11.72 10.01 30.72
CA THR A 305 -12.87 9.48 31.46
C THR A 305 -13.79 8.67 30.55
N PHE A 306 -14.04 9.17 29.32
CA PHE A 306 -14.81 8.46 28.31
C PHE A 306 -14.21 7.09 27.97
N ILE A 307 -12.94 7.06 27.55
CA ILE A 307 -12.25 5.84 27.14
C ILE A 307 -12.24 4.79 28.26
N SER A 308 -11.95 5.20 29.50
CA SER A 308 -11.90 4.29 30.66
C SER A 308 -13.22 3.59 30.96
N LYS A 309 -14.36 4.23 30.66
CA LYS A 309 -15.69 3.67 30.91
C LYS A 309 -16.26 2.93 29.71
N PHE A 310 -15.99 3.42 28.50
CA PHE A 310 -16.53 2.92 27.24
C PHE A 310 -15.79 1.68 26.71
N VAL A 311 -14.45 1.72 26.67
CA VAL A 311 -13.66 0.63 26.07
C VAL A 311 -13.75 -0.65 26.90
N GLY A 312 -14.03 -1.76 26.24
CA GLY A 312 -14.23 -3.09 26.83
C GLY A 312 -15.64 -3.36 27.36
N ARG A 313 -16.53 -2.36 27.35
CA ARG A 313 -17.95 -2.47 27.77
C ARG A 313 -18.86 -1.75 26.79
N GLU A 314 -18.52 -1.73 25.51
CA GLU A 314 -19.17 -0.91 24.49
C GLU A 314 -20.66 -1.26 24.33
N SER A 315 -21.01 -2.55 24.41
CA SER A 315 -22.38 -3.07 24.33
C SER A 315 -23.18 -3.00 25.64
N GLU A 316 -22.51 -2.74 26.77
CA GLU A 316 -23.17 -2.71 28.07
C GLU A 316 -23.76 -1.33 28.39
N ALA A 317 -24.95 -1.30 29.02
CA ALA A 317 -25.54 -0.06 29.51
C ALA A 317 -24.76 0.57 30.69
N PHE A 318 -23.63 -0.03 31.09
CA PHE A 318 -22.78 0.47 32.17
C PHE A 318 -22.21 1.86 31.87
N TRP A 319 -21.63 2.07 30.69
CA TRP A 319 -20.95 3.33 30.38
C TRP A 319 -21.96 4.49 30.33
N ILE A 320 -23.15 4.30 29.76
CA ILE A 320 -24.22 5.30 29.75
C ILE A 320 -24.61 5.67 31.18
N ARG A 321 -24.94 4.67 32.03
CA ARG A 321 -25.31 4.90 33.43
C ARG A 321 -24.18 5.57 34.23
N SER A 322 -22.93 5.19 33.97
CA SER A 322 -21.76 5.77 34.62
C SER A 322 -21.54 7.23 34.20
N MET A 323 -21.78 7.58 32.93
CA MET A 323 -21.69 8.98 32.47
C MET A 323 -22.78 9.84 33.11
N MET A 324 -24.02 9.33 33.18
CA MET A 324 -25.16 10.04 33.76
C MET A 324 -25.00 10.32 35.26
N ARG A 325 -24.40 9.38 36.00
CA ARG A 325 -24.13 9.53 37.44
C ARG A 325 -22.82 10.26 37.74
N GLY A 326 -21.97 10.45 36.74
CA GLY A 326 -20.67 11.09 36.87
C GLY A 326 -20.75 12.56 37.34
N LYS A 327 -19.59 13.07 37.77
CA LYS A 327 -19.39 14.50 38.08
C LYS A 327 -18.94 15.32 36.87
N GLU A 328 -18.52 14.66 35.79
CA GLU A 328 -18.05 15.30 34.57
C GLU A 328 -19.16 15.40 33.51
N GLY A 329 -19.11 16.48 32.74
CA GLY A 329 -19.99 16.73 31.60
C GLY A 329 -21.34 17.37 31.92
N ASN A 330 -21.98 17.93 30.90
CA ASN A 330 -23.29 18.55 30.98
C ASN A 330 -24.40 17.48 30.96
N LYS A 331 -25.06 17.32 32.11
CA LYS A 331 -26.10 16.28 32.32
C LYS A 331 -27.36 16.51 31.50
N ASP A 332 -27.70 17.77 31.19
CA ASP A 332 -28.91 18.07 30.41
C ASP A 332 -28.74 17.63 28.96
N ILE A 333 -27.54 17.79 28.40
CA ILE A 333 -27.19 17.29 27.07
C ILE A 333 -27.21 15.76 27.04
N LEU A 334 -26.62 15.11 28.06
CA LEU A 334 -26.62 13.64 28.15
C LEU A 334 -28.04 13.07 28.32
N LYS A 335 -28.92 13.75 29.05
CA LYS A 335 -30.34 13.38 29.17
C LYS A 335 -31.09 13.54 27.86
N THR A 336 -30.86 14.65 27.15
CA THR A 336 -31.53 14.93 25.86
C THR A 336 -31.16 13.89 24.81
N HIS A 337 -29.90 13.44 24.80
CA HIS A 337 -29.40 12.43 23.87
C HIS A 337 -29.37 11.00 24.46
N ALA A 338 -30.06 10.75 25.58
CA ALA A 338 -30.01 9.44 26.25
C ALA A 338 -30.56 8.32 25.35
N ASP A 339 -31.68 8.57 24.67
CA ASP A 339 -32.31 7.61 23.77
C ASP A 339 -31.43 7.33 22.53
N GLU A 340 -30.74 8.36 22.01
CA GLU A 340 -29.78 8.20 20.92
C GLU A 340 -28.58 7.34 21.33
N LEU A 341 -28.04 7.56 22.53
CA LEU A 341 -26.93 6.77 23.07
C LEU A 341 -27.34 5.31 23.31
N GLU A 342 -28.57 5.08 23.78
CA GLU A 342 -29.11 3.73 23.94
C GLU A 342 -29.32 3.05 22.58
N ASN A 343 -29.80 3.77 21.57
CA ASN A 343 -29.89 3.25 20.20
C ASN A 343 -28.50 2.88 19.64
N PHE A 344 -27.46 3.68 19.89
CA PHE A 344 -26.09 3.34 19.51
C PHE A 344 -25.58 2.10 20.25
N ARG A 345 -25.89 1.95 21.54
CA ARG A 345 -25.56 0.74 22.31
C ARG A 345 -26.21 -0.50 21.70
N ILE A 346 -27.51 -0.45 21.39
CA ILE A 346 -28.26 -1.56 20.79
C ILE A 346 -27.65 -1.94 19.43
N LYS A 347 -27.25 -0.95 18.61
CA LYS A 347 -26.54 -1.21 17.36
C LYS A 347 -25.19 -1.89 17.57
N LEU A 348 -24.40 -1.46 18.56
CA LEU A 348 -23.14 -2.12 18.90
C LEU A 348 -23.37 -3.56 19.39
N GLU A 349 -24.40 -3.78 20.22
CA GLU A 349 -24.80 -5.12 20.66
C GLU A 349 -25.23 -6.01 19.48
N HIS A 350 -25.97 -5.46 18.52
CA HIS A 350 -26.31 -6.17 17.29
C HIS A 350 -25.06 -6.56 16.50
N LEU A 351 -24.10 -5.65 16.33
CA LEU A 351 -22.83 -5.94 15.65
C LEU A 351 -22.00 -7.00 16.38
N GLU A 352 -21.99 -7.00 17.72
CA GLU A 352 -21.34 -8.06 18.49
C GLU A 352 -21.96 -9.44 18.22
N ASN A 353 -23.30 -9.50 18.11
CA ASN A 353 -24.02 -10.73 17.85
C ASN A 353 -23.80 -11.23 16.41
N VAL A 354 -23.82 -10.32 15.42
CA VAL A 354 -23.56 -10.65 14.01
C VAL A 354 -22.11 -11.12 13.83
N ALA A 355 -21.14 -10.40 14.40
CA ALA A 355 -19.73 -10.76 14.30
C ALA A 355 -19.38 -12.03 15.08
N GLY A 356 -20.15 -12.36 16.12
CA GLY A 356 -19.82 -13.41 17.08
C GLY A 356 -18.59 -13.07 17.93
N LEU A 357 -18.28 -11.77 18.07
CA LEU A 357 -17.10 -11.25 18.79
C LEU A 357 -17.46 -9.96 19.53
N LYS A 358 -16.74 -9.67 20.62
CA LYS A 358 -16.84 -8.37 21.30
C LYS A 358 -16.25 -7.26 20.44
N ILE A 359 -16.72 -6.02 20.59
CA ILE A 359 -16.27 -4.88 19.77
C ILE A 359 -14.74 -4.71 19.76
N HIS A 360 -14.08 -4.88 20.92
CA HIS A 360 -12.63 -4.80 20.99
C HIS A 360 -11.92 -5.94 20.22
N GLN A 361 -12.50 -7.14 20.21
CA GLN A 361 -11.97 -8.29 19.45
C GLN A 361 -12.15 -8.06 17.95
N ILE A 362 -13.32 -7.57 17.50
CA ILE A 362 -13.58 -7.19 16.10
C ILE A 362 -12.49 -6.23 15.59
N LYS A 363 -12.19 -5.18 16.37
CA LYS A 363 -11.16 -4.20 16.01
C LYS A 363 -9.76 -4.80 15.99
N GLU A 364 -9.43 -5.70 16.91
CA GLU A 364 -8.13 -6.37 16.94
C GLU A 364 -7.95 -7.36 15.79
N VAL A 365 -9.00 -8.10 15.41
CA VAL A 365 -9.01 -8.99 14.24
C VAL A 365 -8.75 -8.18 12.97
N ASN A 366 -9.50 -7.08 12.75
CA ASN A 366 -9.28 -6.22 11.59
C ASN A 366 -7.89 -5.59 11.56
N ARG A 367 -7.34 -5.24 12.73
CA ARG A 367 -5.97 -4.73 12.84
C ARG A 367 -4.95 -5.80 12.42
N LYS A 368 -5.07 -7.03 12.91
CA LYS A 368 -4.18 -8.15 12.52
C LYS A 368 -4.31 -8.48 11.03
N MET A 369 -5.53 -8.47 10.50
CA MET A 369 -5.81 -8.65 9.07
C MET A 369 -5.13 -7.57 8.23
N SER A 370 -5.32 -6.29 8.58
CA SER A 370 -4.71 -5.15 7.88
C SER A 370 -3.18 -5.18 7.93
N ILE A 371 -2.57 -5.64 9.03
CA ILE A 371 -1.13 -5.84 9.13
C ILE A 371 -0.65 -6.96 8.19
N GLY A 372 -1.38 -8.08 8.13
CA GLY A 372 -1.09 -9.17 7.22
C GLY A 372 -1.18 -8.74 5.74
N GLU A 373 -2.24 -8.02 5.38
CA GLU A 373 -2.40 -7.45 4.03
C GLU A 373 -1.30 -6.45 3.68
N ALA A 374 -0.90 -5.58 4.62
CA ALA A 374 0.18 -4.63 4.40
C ALA A 374 1.55 -5.33 4.25
N LYS A 375 1.75 -6.48 4.91
CA LYS A 375 2.95 -7.32 4.74
C LYS A 375 2.96 -8.04 3.38
N ALA A 376 1.77 -8.36 2.86
CA ALA A 376 1.56 -9.03 1.58
C ALA A 376 1.63 -8.10 0.36
N ARG A 377 1.46 -6.79 0.57
CA ARG A 377 1.79 -5.74 -0.39
C ARG A 377 3.29 -5.42 -0.36
#